data_AF-A0A383CI20-F1
#
_entry.id   AF-A0A383CI20-F1
#
_cell.length_a   1.000
_cell.length_b   1.000
_cell.length_c   1.000
_cell.angle_alpha   90.00
_cell.angle_beta   90.00
_cell.angle_gamma   90.00
#
_symmetry.space_group_name_H-M   'P 1'
#
loop_
_entity.id
_entity.type
_entity.pdbx_description
1 polymer ?
#
loop_
_entity_poly.entity_id
_entity_poly.type
_entity_poly.pdbx_seq_one_letter_code
_entity_poly.pdbx_strand_id
1 'polypeptide(L)'
;MVKLPDPRNANIFVHVNGRLVRREEARVSVFDSVVQGGDAVWEGLRVYRGRIAAFEAHLERLLNSAHALLFASPPSANDIRQAVFETLAANGMTDDVHIRLTLTRGEKITSGMNPKFNQSGCSLIVLAEWKSPLYSDVGIRVV
;
A
#
# COMPACT_ATOMS: atom_id res chain seq x y z
N MET A 1 -22.78 14.52 -3.53
CA MET A 1 -22.36 13.34 -2.76
C MET A 1 -21.45 12.50 -3.65
N VAL A 2 -20.24 12.16 -3.22
CA VAL A 2 -19.30 11.38 -4.05
C VAL A 2 -19.81 9.94 -4.13
N LYS A 3 -20.09 9.43 -5.34
CA LYS A 3 -20.50 8.03 -5.56
C LYS A 3 -19.25 7.18 -5.76
N LEU A 4 -19.07 6.17 -4.90
CA LEU A 4 -17.96 5.22 -5.07
C LEU A 4 -18.25 4.29 -6.26
N PRO A 5 -17.22 3.94 -7.08
CA PRO A 5 -17.38 2.96 -8.16
C PRO A 5 -17.86 1.59 -7.65
N ASP A 6 -17.37 1.16 -6.49
CA ASP A 6 -17.86 -0.02 -5.78
C ASP A 6 -18.36 0.39 -4.38
N PRO A 7 -19.64 0.19 -4.06
CA PRO A 7 -20.23 0.61 -2.78
C PRO A 7 -19.66 -0.15 -1.58
N ARG A 8 -19.08 -1.35 -1.76
CA ARG A 8 -18.45 -2.11 -0.68
C ARG A 8 -17.25 -1.38 -0.09
N ASN A 9 -16.64 -0.47 -0.86
CA ASN A 9 -15.50 0.34 -0.42
C ASN A 9 -15.86 1.50 0.50
N ALA A 10 -17.15 1.68 0.86
CA ALA A 10 -17.58 2.81 1.69
C ALA A 10 -17.00 2.80 3.11
N ASN A 11 -16.90 1.61 3.72
CA ASN A 11 -16.60 1.45 5.15
C ASN A 11 -15.35 0.59 5.41
N ILE A 12 -14.47 0.49 4.43
CA ILE A 12 -13.26 -0.35 4.51
C ILE A 12 -12.25 0.20 5.52
N PHE A 13 -11.41 -0.70 6.02
CA PHE A 13 -10.21 -0.38 6.77
C PHE A 13 -9.00 -0.26 5.84
N VAL A 14 -8.15 0.72 6.11
CA VAL A 14 -6.89 0.99 5.40
C VAL A 14 -5.77 0.93 6.44
N HIS A 15 -4.66 0.28 6.11
CA HIS A 15 -3.48 0.33 6.97
C HIS A 15 -2.67 1.58 6.67
N VAL A 16 -2.41 2.39 7.68
CA VAL A 16 -1.49 3.54 7.60
C VAL A 16 -0.56 3.50 8.80
N ASN A 17 0.72 3.29 8.51
CA ASN A 17 1.83 3.33 9.47
C ASN A 17 1.56 2.55 10.77
N GLY A 18 1.29 1.25 10.64
CA GLY A 18 1.07 0.34 11.78
C GLY A 18 -0.36 0.32 12.31
N ARG A 19 -1.29 1.09 11.75
CA ARG A 19 -2.67 1.21 12.24
C ARG A 19 -3.68 0.91 11.15
N LEU A 20 -4.66 0.05 11.44
CA LEU A 20 -5.88 -0.05 10.67
C LEU A 20 -6.84 1.06 11.07
N VAL A 21 -7.23 1.87 10.10
CA VAL A 21 -8.15 3.01 10.29
C VAL A 21 -9.26 2.95 9.26
N ARG A 22 -10.41 3.57 9.54
CA ARG A 22 -11.49 3.67 8.56
C ARG A 22 -11.06 4.50 7.35
N ARG A 23 -11.61 4.22 6.16
CA ARG A 23 -11.33 4.96 4.91
C ARG A 23 -11.39 6.47 5.10
N GLU A 24 -12.44 6.95 5.75
CA GLU A 24 -12.71 8.36 5.98
C GLU A 24 -11.74 8.99 6.98
N GLU A 25 -11.00 8.21 7.75
CA GLU A 25 -9.98 8.64 8.72
C GLU A 25 -8.55 8.43 8.21
N ALA A 26 -8.37 7.66 7.13
CA ALA A 26 -7.05 7.40 6.55
C ALA A 26 -6.40 8.70 6.07
N ARG A 27 -5.27 9.08 6.68
CA ARG A 27 -4.52 10.30 6.39
C ARG A 27 -3.03 10.04 6.43
N VAL A 28 -2.29 10.80 5.65
CA VAL A 28 -0.83 10.91 5.72
C VAL A 28 -0.50 12.34 6.13
N SER A 29 0.55 12.52 6.94
CA SER A 29 1.01 13.86 7.35
C SER A 29 1.42 14.68 6.14
N VAL A 30 1.15 15.98 6.17
CA VAL A 30 1.68 16.92 5.15
C VAL A 30 3.21 16.99 5.17
N PHE A 31 3.83 16.55 6.26
CA PHE A 31 5.28 16.44 6.40
C PHE A 31 5.86 15.12 5.90
N ASP A 32 5.03 14.16 5.45
CA ASP A 32 5.53 12.92 4.85
C ASP A 32 6.27 13.19 3.54
N SER A 33 7.37 12.46 3.32
CA SER A 33 8.16 12.47 2.10
C SER A 33 7.34 12.36 0.81
N VAL A 34 6.26 11.56 0.81
CA VAL A 34 5.40 11.41 -0.37
C VAL A 34 4.62 12.68 -0.69
N VAL A 35 4.22 13.44 0.33
CA VAL A 35 3.48 14.70 0.16
C VAL A 35 4.44 15.82 -0.23
N GLN A 36 5.61 15.88 0.40
CA GLN A 36 6.57 16.96 0.16
C GLN A 36 7.28 16.87 -1.20
N GLY A 37 7.47 15.65 -1.73
CA GLY A 37 8.25 15.47 -2.96
C GLY A 37 8.03 14.16 -3.69
N GLY A 38 6.98 13.40 -3.38
CA GLY A 38 6.71 12.11 -4.01
C GLY A 38 7.72 11.01 -3.68
N ASP A 39 8.48 11.14 -2.59
CA ASP A 39 9.55 10.23 -2.18
C ASP A 39 8.99 8.95 -1.53
N ALA A 40 8.59 8.01 -2.39
CA ALA A 40 8.01 6.72 -2.04
C ALA A 40 8.28 5.66 -3.13
N VAL A 41 8.14 4.39 -2.75
CA VAL A 41 8.07 3.25 -3.66
C VAL A 41 6.71 2.56 -3.53
N TRP A 42 6.23 1.88 -4.57
CA TRP A 42 4.91 1.28 -4.54
C TRP A 42 4.78 0.04 -5.42
N GLU A 43 3.78 -0.77 -5.10
CA GLU A 43 3.38 -1.97 -5.84
C GLU A 43 1.86 -2.01 -6.05
N GLY A 44 1.45 -2.59 -7.17
CA GLY A 44 0.06 -2.94 -7.46
C GLY A 44 -0.13 -4.43 -7.32
N LEU A 45 -0.94 -4.87 -6.36
CA LEU A 45 -1.22 -6.28 -6.11
C LEU A 45 -2.66 -6.63 -6.47
N ARG A 46 -2.87 -7.90 -6.81
CA ARG A 46 -4.21 -8.47 -7.08
C ARG A 46 -4.45 -9.69 -6.23
N VAL A 47 -5.63 -9.75 -5.62
CA VAL A 47 -6.12 -10.91 -4.88
C VAL A 47 -7.08 -11.68 -5.77
N TYR A 48 -6.82 -12.97 -5.94
CA TYR A 48 -7.67 -13.92 -6.64
C TYR A 48 -7.87 -15.16 -5.80
N ARG A 49 -9.13 -15.53 -5.53
CA ARG A 49 -9.50 -16.79 -4.85
C ARG A 49 -8.63 -17.10 -3.61
N GLY A 50 -8.46 -16.10 -2.75
CA GLY A 50 -7.71 -16.18 -1.49
C GLY A 50 -6.19 -16.09 -1.62
N ARG A 51 -5.65 -15.81 -2.81
CA ARG A 51 -4.21 -15.72 -3.07
C ARG A 51 -3.84 -14.39 -3.69
N ILE A 52 -2.65 -13.88 -3.34
CA ILE A 52 -2.08 -12.68 -3.97
C ILE A 52 -1.17 -13.12 -5.12
N ALA A 53 -1.45 -12.63 -6.33
CA ALA A 53 -0.67 -12.98 -7.51
C ALA A 53 0.80 -12.53 -7.36
N ALA A 54 1.74 -13.47 -7.57
CA ALA A 54 3.19 -13.24 -7.53
C ALA A 54 3.70 -12.49 -6.28
N PHE A 55 3.07 -12.70 -5.12
CA PHE A 55 3.26 -11.82 -3.95
C PHE A 55 4.72 -11.65 -3.52
N GLU A 56 5.47 -12.76 -3.39
CA GLU A 56 6.87 -12.70 -2.96
C GLU A 56 7.74 -11.89 -3.93
N ALA A 57 7.54 -12.03 -5.25
CA ALA A 57 8.25 -11.23 -6.24
C ALA A 57 7.89 -9.74 -6.17
N HIS A 58 6.64 -9.40 -5.84
CA HIS A 58 6.26 -8.00 -5.58
C HIS A 58 6.91 -7.45 -4.31
N LEU A 59 6.97 -8.22 -3.21
CA LEU A 59 7.63 -7.80 -1.97
C LEU A 59 9.14 -7.58 -2.19
N GLU A 60 9.79 -8.51 -2.89
CA GLU A 60 11.20 -8.39 -3.26
C GLU A 60 11.43 -7.11 -4.08
N ARG A 61 10.61 -6.85 -5.10
CA ARG A 61 10.74 -5.66 -5.93
C ARG A 61 10.51 -4.36 -5.15
N LEU A 62 9.55 -4.32 -4.24
CA LEU A 62 9.31 -3.17 -3.36
C LEU A 62 10.54 -2.85 -2.51
N LEU A 63 11.12 -3.88 -1.86
CA LEU A 63 12.30 -3.73 -1.01
C LEU A 63 13.55 -3.37 -1.82
N ASN A 64 13.74 -3.97 -3.00
CA ASN A 64 14.81 -3.60 -3.92
C ASN A 64 14.68 -2.13 -4.38
N SER A 65 13.46 -1.66 -4.62
CA SER A 65 13.21 -0.26 -4.97
C SER A 65 13.52 0.69 -3.80
N ALA A 66 13.12 0.33 -2.58
CA ALA A 66 13.43 1.09 -1.37
C ALA A 66 14.95 1.16 -1.14
N HIS A 67 15.65 0.05 -1.34
CA HIS A 67 17.10 -0.02 -1.26
C HIS A 67 17.79 0.84 -2.33
N ALA A 68 17.32 0.79 -3.59
CA ALA A 68 17.84 1.63 -4.67
C ALA A 68 17.66 3.13 -4.40
N LEU A 69 16.61 3.51 -3.66
CA LEU A 69 16.38 4.88 -3.20
C LEU A 69 16.99 5.20 -1.82
N LEU A 70 17.88 4.33 -1.31
CA LEU A 70 18.61 4.52 -0.07
C LEU A 70 17.72 4.75 1.16
N PHE A 71 16.61 4.01 1.26
CA PHE A 71 15.77 4.02 2.46
C PHE A 71 16.58 3.40 3.61
N ALA A 72 16.70 4.11 4.74
CA ALA A 72 17.64 3.73 5.79
C ALA A 72 17.21 2.45 6.56
N SER A 73 15.90 2.28 6.77
CA SER A 73 15.35 1.16 7.53
C SER A 73 13.94 0.82 7.05
N PRO A 74 13.80 0.23 5.85
CA PRO A 74 12.51 -0.28 5.40
C PRO A 74 12.05 -1.44 6.32
N PRO A 75 10.73 -1.63 6.52
CA PRO A 75 10.20 -2.77 7.28
C PRO A 75 10.58 -4.09 6.60
N SER A 76 10.60 -5.19 7.37
CA SER A 76 10.93 -6.49 6.80
C SER A 76 9.82 -6.98 5.86
N ALA A 77 10.15 -7.91 4.95
CA ALA A 77 9.15 -8.56 4.10
C ALA A 77 8.03 -9.21 4.94
N ASN A 78 8.35 -9.74 6.12
CA ASN A 78 7.37 -10.35 7.02
C ASN A 78 6.41 -9.30 7.61
N ASP A 79 6.91 -8.14 8.01
CA ASP A 79 6.06 -7.06 8.56
C ASP A 79 5.10 -6.52 7.49
N ILE A 80 5.62 -6.32 6.27
CA ILE A 80 4.79 -5.89 5.13
C ILE A 80 3.73 -6.96 4.81
N ARG A 81 4.12 -8.24 4.80
CA ARG A 81 3.22 -9.37 4.59
C ARG A 81 2.10 -9.38 5.64
N GLN A 82 2.45 -9.21 6.91
CA GLN A 82 1.50 -9.16 8.01
C GLN A 82 0.52 -8.01 7.84
N ALA A 83 1.00 -6.79 7.58
CA ALA A 83 0.14 -5.62 7.38
C ALA A 83 -0.84 -5.81 6.21
N VAL A 84 -0.39 -6.43 5.10
CA VAL A 84 -1.24 -6.75 3.96
C VAL A 84 -2.35 -7.73 4.35
N PHE A 85 -2.01 -8.83 5.02
CA PHE A 85 -2.99 -9.84 5.41
C PHE A 85 -3.96 -9.35 6.49
N GLU A 86 -3.49 -8.58 7.47
CA GLU A 86 -4.36 -7.94 8.47
C GLU A 86 -5.37 -7.00 7.81
N THR A 87 -4.93 -6.22 6.81
CA THR A 87 -5.82 -5.33 6.04
C THR A 87 -6.87 -6.10 5.27
N LEU A 88 -6.49 -7.20 4.60
CA LEU A 88 -7.45 -8.04 3.87
C LEU A 88 -8.44 -8.72 4.82
N ALA A 89 -7.96 -9.26 5.94
CA ALA A 89 -8.77 -9.92 6.94
C ALA A 89 -9.78 -8.96 7.58
N ALA A 90 -9.37 -7.75 7.94
CA ALA A 90 -10.24 -6.72 8.52
C ALA A 90 -11.39 -6.31 7.58
N ASN A 91 -11.23 -6.53 6.27
CA ASN A 91 -12.22 -6.19 5.25
C ASN A 91 -12.97 -7.41 4.67
N GLY A 92 -12.68 -8.63 5.14
CA GLY A 92 -13.25 -9.85 4.57
C GLY A 92 -12.90 -10.04 3.08
N MET A 93 -11.76 -9.51 2.65
CA MET A 93 -11.34 -9.47 1.24
C MET A 93 -10.62 -10.75 0.83
N THR A 94 -11.29 -11.56 0.02
CA THR A 94 -10.76 -12.86 -0.45
C THR A 94 -10.65 -12.96 -1.97
N ASP A 95 -11.30 -12.10 -2.74
CA ASP A 95 -11.26 -12.14 -4.21
C ASP A 95 -11.53 -10.74 -4.81
N ASP A 96 -11.28 -10.54 -6.10
CA ASP A 96 -11.57 -9.29 -6.82
C ASP A 96 -11.04 -8.01 -6.14
N VAL A 97 -9.89 -8.10 -5.50
CA VAL A 97 -9.28 -6.96 -4.78
C VAL A 97 -8.06 -6.45 -5.51
N HIS A 98 -7.96 -5.13 -5.58
CA HIS A 98 -6.74 -4.42 -5.95
C HIS A 98 -6.12 -3.81 -4.70
N ILE A 99 -4.83 -4.03 -4.48
CA ILE A 99 -4.09 -3.42 -3.38
C ILE A 99 -3.08 -2.43 -3.97
N ARG A 100 -3.13 -1.17 -3.53
CA ARG A 100 -2.03 -0.23 -3.67
C ARG A 100 -1.19 -0.31 -2.40
N LEU A 101 -0.02 -0.93 -2.52
CA LEU A 101 0.97 -1.02 -1.45
C LEU A 101 1.98 0.11 -1.66
N THR A 102 2.15 1.00 -0.68
CA THR A 102 3.07 2.15 -0.80
C THR A 102 3.94 2.22 0.43
N LEU A 103 5.24 2.42 0.24
CA LEU A 103 6.21 2.66 1.31
C LEU A 103 6.86 4.02 1.08
N THR A 104 6.62 4.96 1.99
CA THR A 104 7.26 6.28 1.97
C THR A 104 8.52 6.26 2.83
N ARG A 105 9.45 7.20 2.60
CA ARG A 105 10.58 7.41 3.53
C ARG A 105 10.12 7.92 4.91
N GLY A 106 8.85 8.31 5.02
CA GLY A 106 8.18 8.68 6.26
C GLY A 106 8.07 10.18 6.49
N GLU A 107 7.59 10.49 7.69
CA GLU A 107 7.41 11.87 8.16
C GLU A 107 8.73 12.55 8.44
N LYS A 108 8.84 13.81 8.00
CA LYS A 108 9.99 14.67 8.25
C LYS A 108 9.77 15.54 9.47
N ILE A 109 10.85 15.82 10.18
CA ILE A 109 10.83 16.80 11.28
C ILE A 109 10.66 18.25 10.80
N THR A 110 10.90 18.52 9.51
CA THR A 110 10.70 19.82 8.87
C THR A 110 10.57 19.68 7.35
N SER A 111 10.16 20.75 6.67
CA SER A 111 10.06 20.77 5.20
C SER A 111 11.45 20.80 4.55
N GLY A 112 11.62 20.05 3.46
CA GLY A 112 12.83 20.08 2.64
C GLY A 112 13.20 18.75 1.98
N MET A 113 14.15 18.79 1.04
CA MET A 113 14.53 17.62 0.24
C MET A 113 15.60 16.73 0.90
N ASN A 114 16.27 17.20 1.96
CA ASN A 114 17.32 16.41 2.60
C ASN A 114 16.74 15.16 3.29
N PRO A 115 17.19 13.94 2.95
CA PRO A 115 16.65 12.71 3.56
C PRO A 115 16.99 12.58 5.05
N LYS A 116 17.94 13.36 5.58
CA LYS A 116 18.24 13.40 7.03
C LYS A 116 17.09 13.95 7.89
N PHE A 117 16.09 14.58 7.27
CA PHE A 117 14.90 15.03 7.98
C PHE A 117 13.91 13.90 8.26
N ASN A 118 14.02 12.76 7.58
CA ASN A 118 13.20 11.57 7.80
C ASN A 118 13.71 10.78 9.02
N GLN A 119 13.29 11.20 10.21
CA GLN A 119 13.73 10.59 11.48
C GLN A 119 12.67 9.66 12.10
N SER A 120 11.43 9.72 11.63
CA SER A 120 10.31 8.90 12.14
C SER A 120 10.28 7.46 11.59
N GLY A 121 11.20 7.09 10.71
CA GLY A 121 11.19 5.82 9.99
C GLY A 121 10.20 5.80 8.81
N CYS A 122 10.23 4.73 8.03
CA CYS A 122 9.37 4.59 6.84
C CYS A 122 7.89 4.47 7.21
N SER A 123 6.99 5.01 6.38
CA SER A 123 5.54 4.82 6.57
C SER A 123 4.98 3.87 5.52
N LEU A 124 4.36 2.79 5.99
CA LEU A 124 3.70 1.78 5.15
C LEU A 124 2.20 2.11 4.99
N ILE A 125 1.72 2.04 3.76
CA ILE A 125 0.31 2.21 3.42
C ILE A 125 -0.16 0.97 2.66
N VAL A 126 -1.22 0.33 3.17
CA VAL A 126 -1.93 -0.75 2.47
C VAL A 126 -3.35 -0.29 2.18
N LEU A 127 -3.60 0.07 0.92
CA LEU A 127 -4.93 0.45 0.44
C LEU A 127 -5.49 -0.68 -0.43
N ALA A 128 -6.33 -1.52 0.18
CA ALA A 128 -7.05 -2.59 -0.51
C ALA A 128 -8.48 -2.12 -0.84
N GLU A 129 -8.91 -2.31 -2.09
CA GLU A 129 -10.26 -1.99 -2.55
C GLU A 129 -10.85 -3.15 -3.35
N TRP A 130 -12.15 -3.40 -3.16
CA TRP A 130 -12.94 -4.21 -4.09
C TRP A 130 -12.92 -3.51 -5.44
N LYS A 131 -12.38 -4.20 -6.45
CA LYS A 131 -12.18 -3.65 -7.78
C LYS A 131 -12.10 -4.78 -8.80
N SER A 132 -13.21 -5.07 -9.44
CA SER A 132 -13.23 -5.99 -10.58
C SER A 132 -12.32 -5.46 -11.71
N PRO A 133 -11.72 -6.34 -12.52
CA PRO A 133 -10.99 -5.93 -13.72
C PRO A 133 -11.87 -5.04 -14.62
N LEU A 134 -11.30 -3.96 -15.16
CA LEU A 134 -12.02 -3.04 -16.04
C LEU A 134 -12.15 -3.58 -17.47
N TYR A 135 -11.27 -4.50 -17.87
CA TYR A 135 -11.24 -5.12 -19.19
C TYR A 135 -11.54 -6.60 -19.07
N SER A 136 -12.18 -7.17 -20.07
CA SER A 136 -12.41 -8.62 -20.12
C SER A 136 -11.07 -9.36 -20.18
N ASP A 137 -10.99 -10.46 -19.46
CA ASP A 137 -9.94 -11.46 -19.53
C ASP A 137 -10.08 -12.41 -20.74
N VAL A 138 -11.05 -12.15 -21.63
CA VAL A 138 -11.21 -12.88 -22.90
C VAL A 138 -9.90 -12.80 -23.70
N GLY A 139 -9.27 -13.96 -23.90
CA GLY A 139 -8.01 -14.09 -24.62
C GLY A 139 -6.74 -14.03 -23.75
N ILE A 140 -6.85 -13.71 -22.46
CA ILE A 140 -5.74 -13.73 -21.50
C ILE A 140 -5.82 -15.04 -20.71
N ARG A 141 -4.76 -15.84 -20.76
CA ARG A 141 -4.60 -17.03 -19.90
C ARG A 141 -3.29 -16.94 -19.14
N VAL A 142 -3.36 -17.15 -17.83
CA VAL A 142 -2.16 -17.40 -17.02
C VAL A 142 -1.67 -18.80 -17.40
N VAL A 143 -0.45 -18.88 -17.93
CA VAL A 143 0.25 -20.13 -18.29
C VAL A 143 1.16 -20.55 -17.15
#